data_AF-A0A4Y2SM81-F1
#
_entry.id   AF-A0A4Y2SM81-F1
#
_cell.length_a   1.000
_cell.length_b   1.000
_cell.length_c   1.000
_cell.angle_alpha   90.00
_cell.angle_beta   90.00
_cell.angle_gamma   90.00
#
_symmetry.space_group_name_H-M   'P 1'
#
loop_
_entity.id
_entity.type
_entity.pdbx_description
1 polymer ?
#
loop_
_entity_poly.entity_id
_entity_poly.type
_entity_poly.pdbx_seq_one_letter_code
_entity_poly.pdbx_strand_id
1 'polypeptide(L)'
;MHRKSTGSAKTHLKIMKNKILRIMTNAPWYIRNDVIHKDLKLESTENHIQVLSRKFFQQITRNTNPTILEQLNFTNNNGKYPFPYATTKWTLPLKPP
;
A
#
# COMPACT_ATOMS: atom_id res chain seq x y z
N MET A 1 25.96 -1.14 -15.78
CA MET A 1 24.73 -1.52 -15.06
C MET A 1 24.27 -0.38 -14.16
N HIS A 2 23.23 0.37 -14.54
CA HIS A 2 22.65 1.42 -13.69
C HIS A 2 21.49 0.83 -12.87
N ARG A 3 21.67 0.66 -11.56
CA ARG A 3 20.54 0.46 -10.65
C ARG A 3 19.92 1.82 -10.39
N LYS A 4 18.73 2.07 -10.95
CA LYS A 4 17.94 3.25 -10.61
C LYS A 4 17.59 3.19 -9.12
N SER A 5 17.99 4.22 -8.38
CA SER A 5 17.67 4.43 -6.97
C SER A 5 16.17 4.73 -6.80
N THR A 6 15.34 3.68 -6.75
CA THR A 6 13.92 3.79 -6.37
C THR A 6 13.67 3.26 -4.96
N GLY A 7 14.74 3.00 -4.20
CA GLY A 7 14.72 2.32 -2.90
C GLY A 7 14.67 3.23 -1.67
N SER A 8 14.81 4.55 -1.82
CA SER A 8 14.95 5.45 -0.68
C SER A 8 13.65 5.54 0.15
N ALA A 9 12.54 5.99 -0.43
CA ALA A 9 11.30 6.25 0.33
C ALA A 9 10.70 5.00 1.01
N LYS A 10 10.69 3.85 0.32
CA LYS A 10 10.20 2.58 0.89
C LYS A 10 11.03 2.13 2.08
N THR A 11 12.34 2.29 1.98
CA THR A 11 13.28 1.98 3.08
C THR A 11 13.06 2.91 4.26
N HIS A 12 12.91 4.21 4.02
CA HIS A 12 12.60 5.18 5.07
C HIS A 12 11.29 4.85 5.80
N LEU A 13 10.22 4.52 5.07
CA LEU A 13 8.94 4.10 5.66
C LEU A 13 9.10 2.84 6.51
N LYS A 14 9.84 1.84 6.03
CA LYS A 14 10.11 0.61 6.78
C LYS A 14 10.87 0.88 8.08
N ILE A 15 11.88 1.75 8.03
CA ILE A 15 12.67 2.16 9.19
C ILE A 15 11.78 2.90 10.21
N MET A 16 10.97 3.87 9.76
CA MET A 16 10.07 4.60 10.65
C MET A 16 9.03 3.68 11.30
N LYS A 17 8.38 2.80 10.52
CA LYS A 17 7.44 1.80 11.04
C LYS A 17 8.10 0.93 12.11
N ASN A 18 9.29 0.39 11.85
CA ASN A 18 10.00 -0.44 12.83
C ASN A 18 10.37 0.32 14.11
N LYS A 19 10.76 1.61 14.00
CA LYS A 19 11.05 2.45 15.19
C LYS A 19 9.80 2.65 16.04
N ILE A 20 8.68 3.05 15.42
CA ILE A 20 7.41 3.28 16.12
C ILE A 20 6.94 2.01 16.82
N LEU A 21 6.99 0.87 16.13
CA LEU A 21 6.60 -0.43 16.71
C LEU A 21 7.40 -0.77 17.96
N ARG A 22 8.72 -0.61 17.92
CA ARG A 22 9.58 -0.87 19.07
C ARG A 22 9.27 0.05 20.25
N ILE A 23 8.95 1.31 20.00
CA ILE A 23 8.55 2.27 21.04
C ILE A 23 7.22 1.83 21.67
N MET A 24 6.22 1.50 20.85
CA MET A 24 4.90 1.11 21.35
C MET A 24 4.93 -0.17 22.20
N THR A 25 5.75 -1.15 21.83
CA THR A 25 5.89 -2.41 22.58
C THR A 25 6.97 -2.37 23.66
N ASN A 26 7.62 -1.21 23.87
CA ASN A 26 8.79 -1.07 24.73
C ASN A 26 9.87 -2.17 24.50
N ALA A 27 10.13 -2.49 23.22
CA ALA A 27 10.95 -3.65 22.86
C ALA A 27 12.47 -3.39 22.99
N PRO A 28 13.20 -4.23 23.75
CA PRO A 28 14.66 -4.18 23.82
C PRO A 28 15.34 -4.34 22.46
N TRP A 29 16.60 -3.91 22.35
CA TRP A 29 17.36 -3.92 21.09
C TRP A 29 17.62 -5.33 20.54
N TYR A 30 17.67 -6.35 21.40
CA TYR A 30 17.90 -7.74 21.04
C TYR A 30 16.65 -8.46 20.54
N ILE A 31 15.46 -7.86 20.71
CA ILE A 31 14.23 -8.41 20.14
C ILE A 31 14.20 -8.11 18.64
N ARG A 32 14.12 -9.18 17.85
CA ARG A 32 14.06 -9.06 16.40
C ARG A 32 12.72 -8.47 15.95
N ASN A 33 12.76 -7.66 14.90
CA ASN A 33 11.56 -7.02 14.35
C ASN A 33 10.49 -8.04 13.91
N ASP A 34 10.88 -9.21 13.41
CA ASP A 34 9.95 -10.27 12.98
C ASP A 34 9.08 -10.80 14.13
N VAL A 35 9.65 -10.89 15.34
CA VAL A 35 8.92 -11.28 16.56
C VAL A 35 7.86 -10.23 16.87
N ILE A 36 8.21 -8.94 16.83
CA ILE A 36 7.27 -7.83 17.07
C ILE A 36 6.14 -7.82 16.04
N HIS A 37 6.45 -8.05 14.76
CA HIS A 37 5.42 -8.11 13.71
C HIS A 37 4.47 -9.30 13.89
N LYS A 38 4.98 -10.47 14.32
CA LYS A 38 4.16 -11.66 14.59
C LYS A 38 3.26 -11.47 15.81
N ASP A 39 3.81 -10.92 16.89
CA ASP A 39 3.09 -10.72 18.15
C ASP A 39 1.93 -9.72 17.97
N LEU A 40 2.18 -8.64 17.24
CA LEU A 40 1.16 -7.64 16.88
C LEU A 40 0.27 -8.05 15.70
N LYS A 41 0.45 -9.25 15.13
CA LYS A 41 -0.26 -9.77 13.95
C LYS A 41 -0.36 -8.74 12.81
N LEU A 42 0.76 -8.06 12.54
CA LEU A 42 0.78 -6.97 11.58
C LEU A 42 0.85 -7.47 10.15
N GLU A 43 -0.05 -6.95 9.33
CA GLU A 43 -0.03 -7.14 7.88
C GLU A 43 1.24 -6.55 7.24
N SER A 44 1.63 -7.13 6.11
CA SER A 44 2.66 -6.57 5.23
C SER A 44 2.31 -5.12 4.86
N THR A 45 3.33 -4.27 4.79
CA THR A 45 3.20 -2.88 4.34
C THR A 45 2.56 -2.79 2.95
N GLU A 46 2.90 -3.71 2.07
CA GLU A 46 2.36 -3.82 0.73
C GLU A 46 0.87 -4.18 0.75
N ASN A 47 0.49 -5.18 1.55
CA ASN A 47 -0.92 -5.57 1.73
C ASN A 47 -1.75 -4.40 2.27
N HIS A 48 -1.22 -3.70 3.28
CA HIS A 48 -1.89 -2.56 3.87
C HIS A 48 -2.11 -1.42 2.87
N ILE A 49 -1.09 -1.07 2.09
CA ILE A 49 -1.21 -0.06 1.01
C ILE A 49 -2.25 -0.51 -0.01
N GLN A 50 -2.26 -1.78 -0.43
CA GLN A 50 -3.24 -2.29 -1.38
C GLN A 50 -4.68 -2.19 -0.85
N VAL A 51 -4.90 -2.59 0.41
CA VAL A 51 -6.23 -2.49 1.05
C VAL A 51 -6.68 -1.03 1.14
N LEU A 52 -5.78 -0.12 1.54
CA LEU A 52 -6.06 1.31 1.59
C LEU A 52 -6.41 1.87 0.20
N SER A 53 -5.61 1.56 -0.82
CA SER A 53 -5.88 1.99 -2.19
C SER A 53 -7.24 1.48 -2.68
N ARG A 54 -7.57 0.21 -2.43
CA ARG A 54 -8.88 -0.36 -2.79
C ARG A 54 -10.02 0.36 -2.11
N LYS A 55 -9.93 0.58 -0.80
CA LYS A 55 -10.96 1.30 -0.04
C LYS A 55 -11.16 2.72 -0.57
N PHE A 56 -10.07 3.43 -0.86
CA PHE A 56 -10.11 4.77 -1.43
C PHE A 56 -10.85 4.82 -2.77
N PHE A 57 -10.48 3.94 -3.72
CA PHE A 57 -11.16 3.91 -5.02
C PHE A 57 -12.63 3.45 -4.92
N GLN A 58 -12.93 2.50 -4.04
CA GLN A 58 -14.31 2.10 -3.76
C GLN A 58 -15.15 3.22 -3.14
N GLN A 59 -14.54 4.10 -2.33
CA GLN A 59 -15.22 5.27 -1.79
C GLN A 59 -15.50 6.30 -2.86
N ILE A 60 -14.57 6.52 -3.79
CA ILE A 60 -14.78 7.41 -4.95
C ILE A 60 -15.96 6.93 -5.79
N THR A 61 -16.02 5.64 -6.13
CA THR A 61 -17.11 5.08 -6.96
C THR A 61 -18.48 5.11 -6.28
N ARG A 62 -18.52 5.13 -4.94
CA ARG A 62 -19.76 5.21 -4.14
C ARG A 62 -20.17 6.64 -3.81
N ASN A 63 -19.40 7.64 -4.20
CA ASN A 63 -19.66 9.03 -3.84
C ASN A 63 -20.73 9.65 -4.76
N THR A 64 -21.68 10.39 -4.16
CA THR A 64 -22.74 11.10 -4.89
C THR A 64 -22.26 12.41 -5.53
N ASN A 65 -21.11 12.94 -5.11
CA ASN A 65 -20.57 14.19 -5.62
C ASN A 65 -20.08 14.03 -7.07
N PRO A 66 -20.68 14.72 -8.05
CA PRO A 66 -20.35 14.57 -9.46
C PRO A 66 -18.91 15.00 -9.78
N THR A 67 -18.35 15.98 -9.08
CA THR A 67 -16.96 16.46 -9.27
C THR A 67 -15.94 15.39 -8.86
N ILE A 68 -16.24 14.61 -7.83
CA ILE A 68 -15.39 13.49 -7.39
C ILE A 68 -15.52 12.33 -8.38
N LEU A 69 -16.72 12.09 -8.90
CA LEU A 69 -16.97 11.02 -9.87
C LEU A 69 -16.30 11.28 -11.23
N GLU A 70 -16.25 12.54 -11.67
CA GLU A 70 -15.60 12.95 -12.92
C GLU A 70 -14.11 12.56 -12.97
N GLN A 71 -13.44 12.55 -11.82
CA GLN A 71 -12.04 12.12 -11.70
C GLN A 71 -11.82 10.66 -12.15
N LEU A 72 -12.83 9.78 -12.03
CA LEU A 72 -12.72 8.41 -12.55
C LEU A 72 -12.63 8.37 -14.08
N ASN A 73 -13.33 9.27 -14.78
CA ASN A 73 -13.32 9.32 -16.24
C ASN A 73 -11.94 9.67 -16.79
N PHE A 74 -11.20 10.55 -16.12
CA PHE A 74 -9.80 10.86 -16.45
C PHE A 74 -8.87 9.65 -16.32
N THR A 75 -9.17 8.68 -15.47
CA THR A 75 -8.38 7.45 -15.32
C THR A 75 -8.71 6.38 -16.37
N ASN A 76 -9.93 6.39 -16.92
CA ASN A 76 -10.42 5.37 -17.87
C ASN A 76 -9.97 5.63 -19.32
N ASN A 77 -9.57 6.86 -19.66
CA ASN A 77 -9.25 7.26 -21.05
C ASN A 77 -7.81 6.92 -21.52
N ASN A 78 -6.97 6.31 -20.67
CA ASN A 78 -5.66 5.78 -21.10
C ASN A 78 -5.70 4.28 -21.49
N GLY A 79 -6.90 3.72 -21.70
CA GLY A 79 -7.15 2.62 -22.65
C GLY A 79 -6.49 1.26 -22.42
N LYS A 80 -5.87 0.98 -21.26
CA LYS A 80 -5.21 -0.31 -21.03
C LYS A 80 -5.85 -1.21 -19.98
N TYR A 81 -6.58 -0.67 -18.98
CA TYR A 81 -7.24 -1.49 -17.96
C TYR A 81 -8.49 -0.79 -17.36
N PRO A 82 -9.55 -1.54 -17.02
CA PRO A 82 -10.82 -1.01 -16.49
C PRO A 82 -10.76 -0.49 -15.04
N PHE A 83 -9.63 -0.66 -14.35
CA PHE A 83 -9.44 -0.12 -13.00
C PHE A 83 -8.00 0.42 -12.82
N PRO A 84 -7.82 1.56 -12.11
CA PRO A 84 -6.54 2.26 -11.98
C PRO A 84 -5.47 1.48 -11.17
N TYR A 85 -5.81 0.35 -10.54
CA TYR A 85 -4.85 -0.47 -9.80
C TYR A 85 -4.06 -1.46 -10.69
N ALA A 86 -4.35 -1.53 -11.98
CA ALA A 86 -3.76 -2.51 -12.90
C ALA A 86 -2.42 -2.08 -13.54
N THR A 87 -1.88 -0.89 -13.22
CA THR A 87 -0.68 -0.35 -13.88
C THR A 87 0.51 -0.23 -12.93
N THR A 88 0.94 -1.32 -12.32
CA THR A 88 2.30 -1.40 -11.75
C THR A 88 2.73 -2.86 -11.71
N LYS A 89 4.03 -3.11 -11.87
CA LYS A 89 4.70 -4.42 -12.04
C LYS A 89 4.55 -5.43 -10.88
N TRP A 90 3.54 -5.26 -10.03
CA TRP A 90 3.17 -6.06 -8.86
C TRP A 90 1.74 -6.64 -8.94
N THR A 91 1.05 -6.50 -10.07
CA THR A 91 -0.28 -7.06 -10.28
C THR A 91 -0.18 -8.52 -10.76
N LEU A 92 0.05 -9.47 -9.85
CA LEU A 92 -0.55 -10.78 -10.09
C LEU A 92 -2.08 -10.59 -9.97
N PRO A 93 -2.89 -11.09 -10.92
CA PRO A 93 -4.33 -11.14 -10.74
C PRO A 93 -4.61 -12.07 -9.55
N LEU A 94 -4.94 -11.48 -8.41
CA LEU A 94 -5.40 -12.24 -7.25
C LEU A 94 -6.81 -12.73 -7.59
N LYS A 95 -6.96 -14.06 -7.67
CA LYS A 95 -8.23 -14.74 -7.90
C LYS A 95 -9.23 -14.26 -6.83
N PRO A 96 -10.47 -13.89 -7.20
CA PRO A 96 -11.48 -13.59 -6.21
C PRO A 96 -11.74 -14.82 -5.31
N PRO A 97 -12.16 -14.62 -4.04
CA PRO A 97 -12.52 -15.71 -3.15
C PRO A 97 -13.65 -16.58 -3.73
#